data_AF-A0A7H4N295-F1
#
_entry.id   AF-A0A7H4N295-F1
#
_cell.length_a   1.000
_cell.length_b   1.000
_cell.length_c   1.000
_cell.angle_alpha   90.00
_cell.angle_beta   90.00
_cell.angle_gamma   90.00
#
_symmetry.space_group_name_H-M   'P 1'
#
loop_
_entity.id
_entity.type
_entity.pdbx_description
1 polymer ?
#
loop_
_entity_poly.entity_id
_entity_poly.type
_entity_poly.pdbx_seq_one_letter_code
_entity_poly.pdbx_strand_id
1 'polypeptide(L)'
;MKDINECRERLRGIFNITVTPFTASGAIDFPALRENIERVIDLGYDGLLIGGTYGEFPVMTVEERRELFHEVMGCVDDRVAVMLCSASSDPRDARELTRLASELGGLPMVTAPFVSEITGRTDRQLLQ
;
A
#
# COMPACT_ATOMS: atom_id res chain seq x y z
N MET A 1 -4.86 -15.55 2.41
CA MET A 1 -4.42 -14.82 3.62
C MET A 1 -3.34 -15.63 4.31
N LYS A 2 -2.23 -15.00 4.64
CA LYS A 2 -1.12 -15.60 5.39
C LYS A 2 -1.48 -15.74 6.86
N ASP A 3 -1.01 -16.78 7.53
CA ASP A 3 -1.21 -16.94 8.97
C ASP A 3 -0.18 -16.17 9.80
N ILE A 4 -0.37 -16.11 11.12
CA ILE A 4 0.49 -15.31 12.00
C ILE A 4 1.94 -15.81 12.07
N ASN A 5 2.20 -17.11 11.90
CA ASN A 5 3.56 -17.64 11.93
C ASN A 5 4.28 -17.30 10.63
N GLU A 6 3.62 -17.50 9.49
CA GLU A 6 4.14 -17.10 8.17
C GLU A 6 4.45 -15.60 8.12
N CYS A 7 3.54 -14.76 8.63
CA CYS A 7 3.76 -13.32 8.73
C CYS A 7 5.02 -12.99 9.54
N ARG A 8 5.29 -13.68 10.66
CA ARG A 8 6.47 -13.43 11.52
C ARG A 8 7.78 -13.89 10.90
N GLU A 9 7.74 -14.90 10.04
CA GLU A 9 8.92 -15.35 9.29
C GLU A 9 9.25 -14.38 8.17
N ARG A 10 8.22 -13.90 7.45
CA ARG A 10 8.37 -12.96 6.34
C ARG A 10 8.68 -11.51 6.76
N LEU A 11 8.30 -11.07 7.97
CA LEU A 11 8.61 -9.72 8.50
C LEU A 11 10.01 -9.63 9.11
N ARG A 12 11.04 -9.96 8.32
CA ARG A 12 12.45 -9.92 8.76
C ARG A 12 13.33 -9.36 7.65
N GLY A 13 14.41 -8.70 8.05
CA GLY A 13 15.40 -8.16 7.13
C GLY A 13 15.14 -6.72 6.72
N ILE A 14 15.59 -6.36 5.52
CA ILE A 14 15.60 -4.99 4.99
C ILE A 14 14.46 -4.84 3.99
N PHE A 15 13.54 -3.94 4.30
CA PHE A 15 12.42 -3.60 3.41
C PHE A 15 12.71 -2.32 2.66
N ASN A 16 12.59 -2.37 1.33
CA ASN A 16 12.66 -1.17 0.51
C ASN A 16 11.34 -0.40 0.62
N ILE A 17 11.40 0.90 0.90
CA ILE A 17 10.22 1.76 0.73
C ILE A 17 10.17 2.15 -0.75
N THR A 18 9.33 1.47 -1.50
CA THR A 18 9.29 1.58 -2.95
C THR A 18 8.45 2.79 -3.33
N VAL A 19 9.07 3.73 -4.05
CA VAL A 19 8.40 4.88 -4.65
C VAL A 19 7.38 4.43 -5.69
N THR A 20 6.33 5.21 -5.88
CA THR A 20 5.33 5.05 -6.94
C THR A 20 5.66 6.04 -8.06
N PRO A 21 6.18 5.58 -9.22
CA PRO A 21 6.44 6.46 -10.35
C PRO A 21 5.13 6.96 -10.97
N PHE A 22 5.14 8.21 -11.45
CA PHE A 22 4.01 8.82 -12.15
C PHE A 22 4.45 9.34 -13.52
N THR A 23 3.54 9.21 -14.49
CA THR A 23 3.67 9.77 -15.83
C THR A 23 3.60 11.30 -15.80
N ALA A 24 3.98 11.96 -16.90
CA ALA A 24 3.85 13.41 -17.03
C ALA A 24 2.40 13.93 -16.91
N SER A 25 1.40 13.07 -17.16
CA SER A 25 -0.02 13.38 -16.96
C SER A 25 -0.52 13.14 -15.54
N GLY A 26 0.33 12.64 -14.65
CA GLY A 26 0.00 12.37 -13.24
C GLY A 26 -0.64 10.99 -12.98
N ALA A 27 -0.81 10.14 -14.00
CA ALA A 27 -1.24 8.77 -13.81
C ALA A 27 -0.08 7.89 -13.31
N ILE A 28 -0.36 6.84 -12.54
CA ILE A 28 0.66 5.87 -12.12
C ILE A 28 1.34 5.25 -13.34
N ASP A 29 2.67 5.23 -13.34
CA ASP A 29 3.47 4.59 -14.38
C ASP A 29 3.78 3.15 -13.98
N PHE A 30 2.85 2.23 -14.26
CA PHE A 30 2.99 0.82 -13.94
C PHE A 30 4.18 0.13 -14.65
N PRO A 31 4.51 0.42 -15.91
CA PRO A 31 5.75 -0.06 -16.51
C PRO A 31 7.00 0.31 -15.71
N ALA A 32 7.17 1.59 -15.35
CA ALA A 32 8.31 2.05 -14.56
C ALA A 32 8.31 1.45 -13.14
N LEU A 33 7.13 1.30 -12.53
CA LEU A 33 6.97 0.63 -11.24
C LEU A 33 7.48 -0.81 -11.29
N ARG A 34 7.09 -1.59 -12.30
CA ARG A 34 7.52 -2.98 -12.49
C ARG A 34 9.04 -3.07 -12.62
N GLU A 35 9.64 -2.24 -13.47
CA GLU A 35 11.10 -2.20 -13.64
C GLU A 35 11.82 -1.89 -12.31
N ASN A 36 11.29 -0.93 -11.54
CA ASN A 36 11.85 -0.59 -10.24
C ASN A 36 11.73 -1.73 -9.22
N ILE A 37 10.59 -2.44 -9.20
CA ILE A 37 10.39 -3.60 -8.32
C ILE A 37 11.38 -4.72 -8.62
N GLU A 38 11.55 -5.08 -9.90
CA GLU A 38 12.53 -6.10 -10.29
C GLU A 38 13.94 -5.71 -9.85
N ARG A 39 14.34 -4.45 -10.08
CA ARG A 39 15.64 -3.95 -9.64
C ARG A 39 15.81 -4.04 -8.12
N VAL A 40 14.77 -3.71 -7.35
CA VAL A 40 14.83 -3.80 -5.87
C VAL A 40 14.95 -5.25 -5.43
N ILE A 41 14.22 -6.18 -6.03
CA ILE A 41 14.34 -7.61 -5.72
C ILE A 41 15.75 -8.12 -6.07
N ASP A 42 16.29 -7.75 -7.24
CA ASP A 42 17.64 -8.14 -7.69
C ASP A 42 18.76 -7.61 -6.79
N LEU A 43 18.53 -6.48 -6.09
CA LEU A 43 19.46 -5.94 -5.09
C LEU A 43 19.48 -6.75 -3.78
N GLY A 44 18.57 -7.72 -3.61
CA GLY A 44 18.53 -8.62 -2.46
C GLY A 44 17.77 -8.07 -1.25
N TYR A 45 16.80 -7.18 -1.46
CA TYR A 45 15.90 -6.77 -0.38
C TYR A 45 14.98 -7.92 0.05
N ASP A 46 14.76 -8.06 1.35
CA ASP A 46 13.91 -9.12 1.92
C ASP A 46 12.41 -8.84 1.71
N GLY A 47 12.06 -7.59 1.43
CA GLY A 47 10.69 -7.19 1.16
C GLY A 47 10.52 -5.76 0.67
N LEU A 48 9.28 -5.43 0.35
CA LEU A 48 8.84 -4.12 -0.15
C LEU A 48 7.82 -3.51 0.80
N LEU A 49 7.83 -2.19 0.93
CA LEU A 49 6.76 -1.40 1.54
C LEU A 49 6.19 -0.49 0.47
N ILE A 50 4.90 -0.69 0.15
CA ILE A 50 4.18 -0.02 -0.93
C ILE A 50 3.15 0.94 -0.36
N GLY A 51 3.01 2.11 -0.99
CA GLY A 51 2.01 3.11 -0.63
C GLY A 51 2.23 3.72 0.76
N GLY A 52 3.47 3.73 1.26
CA GLY A 52 3.85 4.52 2.43
C GLY A 52 3.94 6.01 2.09
N THR A 53 4.36 6.86 3.04
CA THR A 53 4.55 8.31 2.79
C THR A 53 5.51 8.56 1.62
N TYR A 54 6.62 7.81 1.57
CA TYR A 54 7.58 7.82 0.45
C TYR A 54 7.20 6.89 -0.72
N GLY A 55 6.00 6.29 -0.65
CA GLY A 55 5.33 5.65 -1.78
C GLY A 55 4.15 6.49 -2.25
N GLU A 56 4.11 7.77 -1.87
CA GLU A 56 3.22 8.81 -2.41
C GLU A 56 1.70 8.60 -2.15
N PHE A 57 1.30 7.82 -1.13
CA PHE A 57 -0.13 7.62 -0.87
C PHE A 57 -0.98 8.90 -0.68
N PRO A 58 -0.47 10.03 -0.14
CA PRO A 58 -1.30 11.21 0.06
C PRO A 58 -1.80 11.86 -1.24
N VAL A 59 -1.17 11.56 -2.38
CA VAL A 59 -1.57 12.10 -3.69
C VAL A 59 -2.39 11.12 -4.52
N MET A 60 -2.67 9.92 -3.99
CA MET A 60 -3.43 8.88 -4.67
C MET A 60 -4.86 8.77 -4.11
N THR A 61 -5.81 8.53 -4.99
CA THR A 61 -7.16 8.07 -4.63
C THR A 61 -7.13 6.64 -4.07
N VAL A 62 -8.22 6.22 -3.42
CA VAL A 62 -8.36 4.83 -2.95
C VAL A 62 -8.31 3.86 -4.13
N GLU A 63 -8.92 4.20 -5.27
CA GLU A 63 -8.93 3.33 -6.45
C GLU A 63 -7.52 3.15 -7.06
N GLU A 64 -6.76 4.23 -7.20
CA GLU A 64 -5.35 4.16 -7.65
C GLU A 64 -4.50 3.29 -6.72
N ARG A 65 -4.75 3.33 -5.41
CA ARG A 65 -4.06 2.48 -4.43
C ARG A 65 -4.47 1.01 -4.55
N ARG A 66 -5.72 0.74 -4.91
CA ARG A 66 -6.20 -0.63 -5.18
C ARG A 66 -5.49 -1.19 -6.43
N GLU A 67 -5.44 -0.40 -7.50
CA GLU A 67 -4.71 -0.78 -8.73
C GLU A 67 -3.22 -0.99 -8.46
N LEU A 68 -2.60 -0.10 -7.70
CA LEU A 68 -1.21 -0.24 -7.24
C LEU A 68 -0.98 -1.56 -6.50
N PHE A 69 -1.86 -1.93 -5.56
CA PHE A 69 -1.72 -3.18 -4.81
C PHE A 69 -1.84 -4.40 -5.72
N HIS A 70 -2.80 -4.40 -6.66
CA HIS A 70 -2.94 -5.49 -7.62
C HIS A 70 -1.70 -5.63 -8.51
N GLU A 71 -1.20 -4.53 -9.06
CA GLU A 71 -0.04 -4.53 -9.94
C GLU A 71 1.23 -5.00 -9.21
N VAL A 72 1.50 -4.46 -8.01
CA VAL A 72 2.67 -4.88 -7.21
C VAL A 72 2.56 -6.35 -6.85
N MET A 73 1.43 -6.82 -6.34
CA MET A 73 1.32 -8.21 -5.89
C MET A 73 1.44 -9.19 -7.07
N GLY A 74 0.91 -8.83 -8.24
CA GLY A 74 1.10 -9.59 -9.48
C GLY A 74 2.54 -9.57 -9.99
N CYS A 75 3.22 -8.43 -9.90
CA CYS A 75 4.62 -8.32 -10.27
C CYS A 75 5.52 -9.12 -9.32
N VAL A 76 5.38 -8.96 -8.00
CA VAL A 76 6.24 -9.63 -7.01
C VAL A 76 6.06 -11.14 -7.00
N ASP A 77 4.85 -11.64 -7.25
CA ASP A 77 4.54 -13.08 -7.35
C ASP A 77 5.08 -13.89 -6.15
N ASP A 78 4.84 -13.36 -4.95
CA ASP A 78 5.20 -13.94 -3.65
C ASP A 78 6.71 -14.19 -3.38
N ARG A 79 7.61 -13.76 -4.29
CA ARG A 79 9.07 -13.90 -4.21
C ARG A 79 9.68 -13.26 -2.95
N VAL A 80 9.14 -12.13 -2.52
CA VAL A 80 9.55 -11.42 -1.29
C VAL A 80 8.31 -11.01 -0.50
N ALA A 81 8.49 -10.61 0.76
CA ALA A 81 7.40 -10.08 1.57
C ALA A 81 6.97 -8.70 1.05
N VAL A 82 5.66 -8.43 0.99
CA VAL A 82 5.15 -7.12 0.57
C VAL A 82 4.25 -6.56 1.65
N MET A 83 4.68 -5.46 2.26
CA MET A 83 3.88 -4.65 3.15
C MET A 83 3.06 -3.64 2.33
N LEU A 84 1.74 -3.73 2.46
CA LEU A 84 0.81 -2.86 1.74
C LEU A 84 0.20 -1.84 2.71
N CYS A 85 0.51 -0.58 2.50
CA CYS A 85 0.12 0.50 3.40
C CYS A 85 -1.33 0.95 3.20
N SER A 86 -2.18 0.68 4.18
CA SER A 86 -3.59 1.08 4.22
C SER A 86 -3.82 2.41 4.95
N ALA A 87 -2.84 3.31 4.93
CA ALA A 87 -2.93 4.65 5.52
C ALA A 87 -4.15 5.45 5.04
N SER A 88 -5.03 5.88 5.95
CA SER A 88 -6.11 6.84 5.67
C SER A 88 -6.55 7.50 6.96
N SER A 89 -7.03 8.74 6.87
CA SER A 89 -7.77 9.40 7.96
C SER A 89 -9.24 8.95 8.02
N ASP A 90 -9.75 8.30 6.96
CA ASP A 90 -11.07 7.68 6.96
C ASP A 90 -10.94 6.19 7.34
N PRO A 91 -11.54 5.74 8.45
CA PRO A 91 -11.47 4.34 8.87
C PRO A 91 -12.13 3.37 7.89
N ARG A 92 -13.06 3.83 7.03
CA ARG A 92 -13.70 2.99 6.01
C ARG A 92 -12.70 2.62 4.92
N ASP A 93 -11.95 3.60 4.43
CA ASP A 93 -10.91 3.43 3.41
C ASP A 93 -9.76 2.58 3.97
N ALA A 94 -9.33 2.87 5.21
CA ALA A 94 -8.28 2.09 5.87
C ALA A 94 -8.69 0.62 6.01
N ARG A 95 -9.94 0.34 6.41
CA ARG A 95 -10.49 -1.02 6.49
C ARG A 95 -10.52 -1.69 5.11
N GLU A 96 -10.97 -0.98 4.08
CA GLU A 96 -11.05 -1.51 2.72
C GLU A 96 -9.67 -1.94 2.20
N LEU A 97 -8.69 -1.03 2.28
CA LEU A 97 -7.33 -1.31 1.80
C LEU A 97 -6.63 -2.39 2.64
N THR A 98 -6.88 -2.43 3.95
CA THR A 98 -6.35 -3.49 4.85
C THR A 98 -6.90 -4.86 4.45
N ARG A 99 -8.20 -4.93 4.14
CA ARG A 99 -8.85 -6.15 3.68
C ARG A 99 -8.28 -6.60 2.33
N LEU A 100 -8.19 -5.69 1.37
CA LEU A 100 -7.63 -5.98 0.05
C LEU A 100 -6.18 -6.49 0.16
N ALA A 101 -5.34 -5.82 0.97
CA ALA A 101 -3.97 -6.25 1.19
C ALA A 101 -3.88 -7.71 1.66
N SER A 102 -4.76 -8.10 2.58
CA SER A 102 -4.84 -9.46 3.13
C SER A 102 -5.32 -10.47 2.09
N GLU A 103 -6.33 -10.10 1.29
CA GLU A 103 -6.91 -10.93 0.23
C GLU A 103 -5.88 -11.22 -0.88
N LEU A 104 -5.03 -10.24 -1.21
CA LEU A 104 -3.95 -10.40 -2.19
C LEU A 104 -2.74 -11.18 -1.66
N GLY A 105 -2.71 -11.54 -0.37
CA GLY A 105 -1.58 -12.22 0.25
C GLY A 105 -0.42 -11.30 0.66
N GLY A 106 -0.63 -9.98 0.62
CA GLY A 106 0.27 -9.00 1.22
C GLY A 106 0.12 -8.94 2.75
N LEU A 107 1.02 -8.18 3.37
CA LEU A 107 1.03 -7.92 4.80
C LEU A 107 0.45 -6.52 5.04
N PRO A 108 -0.73 -6.37 5.65
CA PRO A 108 -1.31 -5.06 5.87
C PRO A 108 -0.47 -4.23 6.84
N MET A 109 -0.17 -2.99 6.46
CA MET A 109 0.47 -2.02 7.33
C MET A 109 -0.44 -0.81 7.51
N VAL A 110 -0.75 -0.49 8.76
CA VAL A 110 -1.61 0.64 9.12
C VAL A 110 -0.75 1.73 9.78
N THR A 111 -1.05 3.00 9.53
CA THR A 111 -0.49 4.13 10.29
C THR A 111 -1.53 4.68 11.25
N ALA A 112 -1.07 5.33 12.32
CA ALA A 112 -1.95 6.21 13.08
C ALA A 112 -2.59 7.25 12.15
N PRO A 113 -3.85 7.66 12.39
CA PRO A 113 -4.47 8.74 11.65
C PRO A 113 -3.59 9.98 11.67
N PHE A 114 -3.31 10.54 10.49
CA PHE A 114 -2.54 11.78 10.35
C PHE A 114 -3.48 12.98 10.48
N VAL A 115 -2.90 14.13 10.88
CA VAL A 115 -3.67 15.34 11.18
C VAL A 115 -4.57 15.71 10.00
N SER A 116 -5.85 15.43 10.17
CA SER A 116 -6.94 15.96 9.38
C SER A 116 -7.83 16.60 10.43
N GLU A 117 -8.16 17.88 10.26
CA GLU A 117 -9.33 18.41 10.98
C GLU A 117 -10.48 17.42 10.78
N ILE A 118 -11.25 17.15 11.82
CA ILE A 118 -12.53 16.46 11.68
C ILE A 118 -13.41 17.40 10.86
N THR A 119 -13.26 17.41 9.54
CA THR A 119 -14.08 18.20 8.63
C THR A 119 -15.41 17.47 8.49
N GLY A 120 -16.31 17.71 9.43
CA GLY A 120 -17.76 17.85 9.25
C GLY A 120 -18.55 16.82 8.41
N ARG A 121 -18.00 15.68 7.97
CA ARG A 121 -18.79 14.61 7.33
C ARG A 121 -19.74 13.94 8.33
N THR A 122 -19.74 14.38 9.59
CA THR A 122 -20.73 14.09 10.62
C THR A 122 -21.92 15.08 10.68
N ASP A 123 -22.02 16.09 9.80
CA ASP A 123 -23.06 17.15 9.94
C ASP A 123 -24.27 17.06 8.99
N ARG A 124 -24.40 16.01 8.15
CA ARG A 124 -25.59 15.87 7.28
C ARG A 124 -26.49 14.67 7.53
N GLN A 125 -26.12 13.74 8.41
CA GLN A 125 -26.97 12.61 8.80
C GLN A 125 -27.53 12.69 10.23
N LEU A 126 -27.15 13.70 11.01
CA LEU A 126 -27.68 13.94 12.37
C LEU A 126 -28.68 15.10 12.45
N LEU A 127 -29.05 15.69 11.31
CA LEU A 127 -30.04 16.79 11.19
C LEU A 127 -31.25 16.43 10.33
N GLN A 128 -31.56 15.14 10.20
CA GLN A 128 -32.87 14.63 9.74
C GLN A 128 -33.36 13.62 10.77
#